data_AF-A0A1Y3UMX2-F1
#
_entry.id   AF-A0A1Y3UMX2-F1
#
_cell.length_a   1.000
_cell.length_b   1.000
_cell.length_c   1.000
_cell.angle_alpha   90.00
_cell.angle_beta   90.00
_cell.angle_gamma   90.00
#
_symmetry.space_group_name_H-M   'P 1'
#
loop_
_entity.id
_entity.type
_entity.pdbx_description
1 polymer ?
#
loop_
_entity_poly.entity_id
_entity_poly.type
_entity_poly.pdbx_seq_one_letter_code
_entity_poly.pdbx_strand_id
1 'polypeptide(L)'
;MLVAPDSTIRVAASEAITLKLEADASIDSATLRPRFGGEQGLPVEDNAIELPVMKAPDLLRIDWKVGGETMFSTYCEVVSRHYFPLDALRGYGDGQDDFDKLSEEELFQARQAATEVIERNALRSFVTRIGRTKDYGRGSYLQLDHNDVRELLTEGYRLESDCQATRTACHPFPCWVEYLYGYGEVPAQVSRAALELAAYMLRPSNRPIGATGESTDAGFIRFTTAGQDGATDIPEVNAAIEQFGRGANLVW
;
A
#
# COMPACT_ATOMS: atom_id res chain seq x y z
N MET A 1 2.36 -0.87 16.31
CA MET A 1 2.71 -0.10 15.11
C MET A 1 2.27 1.34 15.29
N LEU A 2 3.19 2.30 15.16
CA LEU A 2 2.83 3.71 15.23
C LEU A 2 2.06 4.12 13.96
N VAL A 3 1.04 4.94 14.15
CA VAL A 3 0.26 5.53 13.07
C VAL A 3 0.18 7.04 13.28
N ALA A 4 0.60 7.79 12.27
CA ALA A 4 0.44 9.24 12.28
C ALA A 4 -1.02 9.61 11.96
N PRO A 5 -1.52 10.77 12.42
CA PRO A 5 -2.80 11.32 11.97
C PRO A 5 -2.89 11.38 10.44
N ASP A 6 -4.06 11.07 9.90
CA ASP A 6 -4.39 11.05 8.47
C ASP A 6 -3.51 10.13 7.61
N SER A 7 -2.77 9.21 8.24
CA SER A 7 -1.99 8.19 7.54
C SER A 7 -2.85 6.98 7.15
N THR A 8 -2.42 6.30 6.08
CA THR A 8 -2.96 5.01 5.68
C THR A 8 -1.90 3.94 5.88
N ILE A 9 -2.27 2.85 6.56
CA ILE A 9 -1.43 1.67 6.73
C ILE A 9 -2.09 0.46 6.07
N ARG A 10 -1.29 -0.57 5.73
CA ARG A 10 -1.81 -1.82 5.16
C ARG A 10 -1.59 -2.95 6.16
N VAL A 11 -2.64 -3.70 6.46
CA VAL A 11 -2.61 -4.80 7.43
C VAL A 11 -3.13 -6.08 6.77
N ALA A 12 -2.53 -7.22 7.09
CA ALA A 12 -3.03 -8.50 6.60
C ALA A 12 -4.19 -8.99 7.48
N ALA A 13 -5.23 -9.56 6.87
CA ALA A 13 -6.40 -10.10 7.56
C ALA A 13 -6.08 -11.19 8.60
N SER A 14 -4.94 -11.87 8.45
CA SER A 14 -4.47 -12.90 9.38
C SER A 14 -3.66 -12.36 10.57
N GLU A 15 -3.31 -11.08 10.57
CA GLU A 15 -2.47 -10.48 11.60
C GLU A 15 -3.34 -9.82 12.68
N ALA A 16 -3.05 -10.13 13.94
CA ALA A 16 -3.49 -9.31 15.06
C ALA A 16 -2.49 -8.17 15.21
N ILE A 17 -2.97 -6.92 15.17
CA ILE A 17 -2.11 -5.75 15.19
C ILE A 17 -2.60 -4.71 16.19
N THR A 18 -1.66 -4.19 16.98
CA THR A 18 -1.89 -3.05 17.85
C THR A 18 -1.46 -1.77 17.12
N LEU A 19 -2.38 -0.84 16.94
CA LEU A 19 -2.13 0.48 16.36
C LEU A 19 -1.99 1.49 17.48
N LYS A 20 -0.88 2.24 17.50
CA LYS A 20 -0.61 3.28 18.49
C LYS A 20 -0.56 4.64 17.79
N LEU A 21 -1.46 5.54 18.15
CA LEU A 21 -1.51 6.88 17.56
C LEU A 21 -0.31 7.71 18.00
N GLU A 22 0.42 8.25 17.03
CA GLU A 22 1.48 9.22 17.26
C GLU A 22 0.88 10.63 17.43
N ALA A 23 0.45 10.93 18.66
CA ALA A 23 -0.08 12.24 19.02
C ALA A 23 0.22 12.58 20.49
N ASP A 24 0.46 13.87 20.76
CA ASP A 24 0.66 14.39 22.12
C ASP A 24 -0.65 14.46 22.93
N ALA A 25 -1.80 14.25 22.28
CA ALA A 25 -3.11 14.26 22.93
C ALA A 25 -3.40 12.91 23.61
N SER A 26 -4.00 12.95 24.79
CA SER A 26 -4.51 11.74 25.46
C SER A 26 -5.87 11.37 24.87
N ILE A 27 -5.93 10.25 24.14
CA ILE A 27 -7.15 9.74 23.51
C ILE A 27 -7.94 8.91 24.52
N ASP A 28 -9.25 9.13 24.62
CA ASP A 28 -10.12 8.38 25.54
C ASP A 28 -10.86 7.21 24.89
N SER A 29 -11.07 7.27 23.57
CA SER A 29 -11.85 6.28 22.83
C SER A 29 -11.55 6.33 21.33
N ALA A 30 -11.83 5.22 20.65
CA ALA A 30 -11.73 5.14 19.20
C ALA A 30 -12.98 4.50 18.60
N THR A 31 -13.33 4.86 17.38
CA THR A 31 -14.43 4.25 16.62
C THR A 31 -13.91 3.71 15.31
N LEU A 32 -14.03 2.40 15.14
CA LEU A 32 -13.74 1.68 13.91
C LEU A 32 -14.95 1.75 12.98
N ARG A 33 -14.72 2.20 11.74
CA ARG A 33 -15.71 2.25 10.66
C ARG A 33 -15.19 1.46 9.46
N PRO A 34 -15.55 0.17 9.34
CA PRO A 34 -15.21 -0.60 8.15
C PRO A 34 -16.03 -0.15 6.95
N ARG A 35 -15.51 -0.36 5.74
CA ARG A 35 -16.29 -0.16 4.50
C ARG A 35 -17.38 -1.21 4.38
N PHE A 36 -17.13 -2.41 4.90
CA PHE A 36 -18.11 -3.49 4.98
C PHE A 36 -18.41 -3.86 6.43
N GLY A 37 -19.62 -3.59 6.88
CA GLY A 37 -20.08 -3.93 8.23
C GLY A 37 -20.64 -2.72 8.98
N GLY A 38 -20.74 -2.87 10.31
CA GLY A 38 -21.21 -1.83 11.21
C GLY A 38 -20.05 -1.15 11.94
N GLU A 39 -20.31 0.06 12.42
CA GLU A 39 -19.36 0.79 13.27
C GLU A 39 -19.20 0.09 14.63
N GLN A 40 -17.98 0.12 15.16
CA GLN A 40 -17.63 -0.52 16.42
C GLN A 40 -16.77 0.41 17.27
N GLY A 41 -17.09 0.53 18.56
CA GLY A 41 -16.20 1.18 19.53
C GLY A 41 -15.01 0.30 19.87
N LEU A 42 -13.82 0.90 19.95
CA LEU A 42 -12.59 0.22 20.36
C LEU A 42 -12.09 0.79 21.70
N PRO A 43 -11.72 -0.07 22.66
CA PRO A 43 -11.06 0.38 23.88
C PRO A 43 -9.69 0.96 23.53
N VAL A 44 -9.34 2.09 24.14
CA VAL A 44 -8.03 2.75 23.98
C VAL A 44 -7.25 2.62 25.28
N GLU A 45 -6.00 2.16 25.18
CA GLU A 45 -5.04 2.14 26.28
C GLU A 45 -3.71 2.71 25.79
N ASP A 46 -3.18 3.74 26.45
CA ASP A 46 -1.93 4.42 26.05
C ASP A 46 -1.90 4.84 24.56
N ASN A 47 -2.99 5.48 24.11
CA ASN A 47 -3.21 5.86 22.72
C ASN A 47 -3.13 4.68 21.72
N ALA A 48 -3.31 3.45 22.19
CA ALA A 48 -3.27 2.26 21.39
C ALA A 48 -4.60 1.52 21.36
N ILE A 49 -4.86 0.85 20.24
CA ILE A 49 -6.01 -0.03 20.03
C ILE A 49 -5.52 -1.36 19.47
N GLU A 50 -6.19 -2.44 19.85
CA GLU A 50 -6.08 -3.71 19.15
C GLU A 50 -7.10 -3.75 18.01
N LEU A 51 -6.61 -3.96 16.79
CA LEU A 51 -7.49 -4.10 15.64
C LEU A 51 -8.12 -5.50 15.66
N PRO A 52 -9.46 -5.63 15.59
CA PRO A 52 -10.09 -6.93 15.47
C PRO A 52 -9.71 -7.59 14.14
N VAL A 53 -9.86 -8.92 14.07
CA VAL A 53 -9.68 -9.66 12.80
C VAL A 53 -10.76 -9.22 11.81
N MET A 54 -10.31 -8.63 10.70
CA MET A 54 -11.16 -8.12 9.62
C MET A 54 -11.05 -9.02 8.39
N LYS A 55 -12.12 -9.07 7.58
CA LYS A 55 -12.08 -9.76 6.29
C LYS A 55 -11.39 -8.87 5.26
N ALA A 56 -10.60 -9.45 4.37
CA ALA A 56 -10.04 -8.76 3.22
C ALA A 56 -10.88 -8.98 1.94
N PRO A 57 -10.92 -8.01 1.00
CA PRO A 57 -10.41 -6.65 1.15
C PRO A 57 -11.39 -5.76 1.95
N ASP A 58 -10.87 -4.84 2.74
CA ASP A 58 -11.68 -3.81 3.43
C ASP A 58 -10.87 -2.51 3.57
N LEU A 59 -11.57 -1.39 3.74
CA LEU A 59 -11.00 -0.08 4.04
C LEU A 59 -11.60 0.40 5.36
N LEU A 60 -10.75 0.53 6.36
CA LEU A 60 -11.15 0.95 7.70
C LEU A 60 -10.81 2.42 7.89
N ARG A 61 -11.74 3.16 8.47
CA ARG A 61 -11.46 4.46 9.10
C ARG A 61 -11.54 4.30 10.61
N ILE A 62 -10.54 4.81 11.31
CA ILE A 62 -10.48 4.81 12.77
C ILE A 62 -10.54 6.27 13.21
N ASP A 63 -11.63 6.64 13.87
CA ASP A 63 -11.83 7.97 14.43
C ASP A 63 -11.33 7.96 15.89
N TRP A 64 -10.24 8.67 16.19
CA TRP A 64 -9.66 8.81 17.53
C TRP A 64 -10.28 10.01 18.25
N LYS A 65 -10.76 9.82 19.47
CA LYS A 65 -11.65 10.79 20.15
C LYS A 65 -11.12 11.28 21.50
N VAL A 66 -11.48 12.53 21.80
CA VAL A 66 -11.27 13.17 23.11
C VAL A 66 -12.57 13.86 23.49
N GLY A 67 -13.11 13.56 24.67
CA GLY A 67 -14.40 14.09 25.13
C GLY A 67 -15.58 13.71 24.22
N GLY A 68 -15.47 12.64 23.44
CA GLY A 68 -16.46 12.23 22.44
C GLY A 68 -16.35 12.92 21.07
N GLU A 69 -15.47 13.90 20.91
CA GLU A 69 -15.20 14.56 19.63
C GLU A 69 -14.07 13.86 18.88
N THR A 70 -14.22 13.67 17.56
CA THR A 70 -13.15 13.11 16.73
C THR A 70 -12.04 14.13 16.54
N MET A 71 -10.86 13.83 17.10
CA MET A 71 -9.67 14.68 16.98
C MET A 71 -8.80 14.29 15.79
N PHE A 72 -8.67 12.99 15.53
CA PHE A 72 -7.83 12.46 14.45
C PHE A 72 -8.56 11.33 13.73
N SER A 73 -8.18 11.10 12.47
CA SER A 73 -8.58 9.92 11.71
C SER A 73 -7.35 9.20 11.21
N THR A 74 -7.33 7.88 11.28
CA THR A 74 -6.34 7.05 10.59
C THR A 74 -7.06 6.05 9.71
N TYR A 75 -6.37 5.56 8.69
CA TYR A 75 -6.95 4.67 7.69
C TYR A 75 -6.18 3.36 7.64
N CYS A 76 -6.88 2.24 7.46
CA CYS A 76 -6.24 0.94 7.28
C CYS A 76 -6.81 0.24 6.06
N GLU A 77 -5.94 -0.20 5.16
CA GLU A 77 -6.28 -1.15 4.12
C GLU A 77 -6.10 -2.58 4.65
N VAL A 78 -7.17 -3.36 4.67
CA VAL A 78 -7.10 -4.78 5.03
C VAL A 78 -6.91 -5.59 3.75
N VAL A 79 -5.79 -6.30 3.67
CA VAL A 79 -5.43 -7.16 2.53
C VAL A 79 -5.36 -8.63 2.94
N SER A 80 -5.41 -9.53 1.97
CA SER A 80 -5.42 -10.97 2.27
C SER A 80 -4.11 -11.47 2.91
N ARG A 81 -2.97 -10.84 2.57
CA ARG A 81 -1.63 -11.19 3.04
C ARG A 81 -0.64 -10.06 2.73
N HIS A 82 0.52 -10.09 3.37
CA HIS A 82 1.71 -9.38 2.89
C HIS A 82 2.44 -10.18 1.83
N TYR A 83 3.33 -9.54 1.07
CA TYR A 83 4.10 -10.22 0.02
C TYR A 83 5.11 -11.21 0.60
N PHE A 84 5.61 -10.95 1.81
CA PHE A 84 6.48 -11.84 2.57
C PHE A 84 6.27 -11.63 4.09
N PRO A 85 6.56 -12.65 4.93
CA PRO A 85 6.50 -12.52 6.38
C PRO A 85 7.70 -11.74 6.93
N LEU A 86 7.54 -11.01 8.04
CA LEU A 86 8.64 -10.23 8.64
C LEU A 86 9.83 -11.11 9.06
N ASP A 87 9.58 -12.34 9.50
CA ASP A 87 10.65 -13.29 9.86
C ASP A 87 11.60 -13.59 8.69
N ALA A 88 11.11 -13.57 7.45
CA ALA A 88 11.96 -13.74 6.28
C ALA A 88 12.92 -12.55 6.07
N LEU A 89 12.47 -11.32 6.39
CA LEU A 89 13.31 -10.13 6.34
C LEU A 89 14.29 -10.09 7.52
N ARG A 90 13.84 -10.51 8.70
CA ARG A 90 14.68 -10.60 9.89
C ARG A 90 15.86 -11.57 9.70
N GLY A 91 15.63 -12.69 9.03
CA GLY A 91 16.65 -13.69 8.71
C GLY A 91 17.37 -13.46 7.38
N TYR A 92 17.16 -12.34 6.69
CA TYR A 92 17.75 -12.09 5.37
C TYR A 92 19.28 -11.90 5.47
N GLY A 93 20.00 -12.35 4.44
CA GLY A 93 21.45 -12.10 4.32
C GLY A 93 22.33 -13.03 5.15
N ASP A 94 21.81 -14.14 5.67
CA ASP A 94 22.57 -15.19 6.39
C ASP A 94 23.45 -14.64 7.54
N GLY A 95 22.97 -13.59 8.22
CA GLY A 95 23.68 -12.94 9.34
C GLY A 95 24.77 -11.93 8.94
N GLN A 96 24.85 -11.56 7.66
CA GLN A 96 25.70 -10.44 7.21
C GLN A 96 25.09 -9.07 7.54
N ASP A 97 23.77 -9.01 7.63
CA ASP A 97 23.01 -7.82 8.00
C ASP A 97 22.51 -7.95 9.47
N ASP A 98 22.45 -6.83 10.19
CA ASP A 98 22.00 -6.75 11.60
C ASP A 98 20.45 -6.60 11.72
N PHE A 99 19.68 -7.14 10.77
CA PHE A 99 18.22 -6.96 10.72
C PHE A 99 17.48 -7.65 11.87
N ASP A 100 18.09 -8.64 12.51
CA ASP A 100 17.57 -9.30 13.70
C ASP A 100 17.45 -8.35 14.90
N LYS A 101 18.29 -7.31 14.96
CA LYS A 101 18.31 -6.29 16.02
C LYS A 101 17.35 -5.13 15.76
N LEU A 102 16.78 -5.02 14.56
CA LEU A 102 15.82 -3.96 14.22
C LEU A 102 14.46 -4.20 14.89
N SER A 103 13.79 -3.10 15.20
CA SER A 103 12.42 -3.15 15.73
C SER A 103 11.47 -3.73 14.69
N GLU A 104 10.38 -4.35 15.15
CA GLU A 104 9.33 -4.86 14.25
C GLU A 104 8.73 -3.73 13.39
N GLU A 105 8.67 -2.52 13.94
CA GLU A 105 8.20 -1.33 13.25
C GLU A 105 9.09 -0.95 12.06
N GLU A 106 10.40 -0.92 12.22
CA GLU A 106 11.34 -0.63 11.12
C GLU A 106 11.22 -1.68 10.00
N LEU A 107 11.16 -2.96 10.36
CA LEU A 107 10.97 -4.05 9.40
C LEU A 107 9.62 -3.93 8.67
N PHE A 108 8.57 -3.56 9.39
CA PHE A 108 7.24 -3.34 8.82
C PHE A 108 7.25 -2.19 7.81
N GLN A 109 7.84 -1.05 8.16
CA GLN A 109 7.91 0.12 7.28
C GLN A 109 8.71 -0.20 6.01
N ALA A 110 9.83 -0.93 6.12
CA ALA A 110 10.59 -1.38 4.96
C ALA A 110 9.79 -2.32 4.06
N ARG A 111 9.04 -3.27 4.64
CA ARG A 111 8.15 -4.16 3.88
C ARG A 111 7.06 -3.40 3.13
N GLN A 112 6.44 -2.42 3.79
CA GLN A 112 5.42 -1.58 3.17
C GLN A 112 5.98 -0.76 2.02
N ALA A 113 7.09 -0.05 2.25
CA ALA A 113 7.74 0.77 1.24
C ALA A 113 8.16 -0.07 0.01
N ALA A 114 8.77 -1.24 0.22
CA ALA A 114 9.15 -2.14 -0.86
C ALA A 114 7.93 -2.63 -1.66
N THR A 115 6.84 -2.98 -0.98
CA THR A 115 5.60 -3.41 -1.63
C THR A 115 5.01 -2.29 -2.48
N GLU A 116 4.95 -1.07 -1.97
CA GLU A 116 4.43 0.09 -2.71
C GLU A 116 5.28 0.43 -3.94
N VAL A 117 6.61 0.33 -3.83
CA VAL A 117 7.51 0.54 -4.98
C VAL A 117 7.26 -0.51 -6.05
N ILE A 118 7.12 -1.79 -5.68
CA ILE A 118 6.81 -2.85 -6.64
C ILE A 118 5.47 -2.61 -7.30
N GLU A 119 4.41 -2.35 -6.54
CA GLU A 119 3.06 -2.15 -7.10
C GLU A 119 2.99 -0.94 -8.03
N ARG A 120 3.64 0.16 -7.65
CA ARG A 120 3.70 1.38 -8.44
C ARG A 120 4.38 1.15 -9.78
N ASN A 121 5.51 0.43 -9.78
CA ASN A 121 6.28 0.20 -11.01
C ASN A 121 5.71 -0.95 -11.86
N ALA A 122 5.10 -1.96 -11.23
CA ALA A 122 4.38 -3.02 -11.92
C ALA A 122 3.02 -2.55 -12.48
N LEU A 123 2.56 -1.37 -12.06
CA LEU A 123 1.22 -0.80 -12.36
C LEU A 123 0.08 -1.77 -11.99
N ARG A 124 0.27 -2.53 -10.91
CA ARG A 124 -0.61 -3.64 -10.49
C ARG A 124 -0.40 -3.96 -9.01
N SER A 125 -1.47 -4.36 -8.33
CA SER A 125 -1.37 -5.00 -7.01
C SER A 125 -1.47 -6.52 -7.12
N PHE A 126 -0.67 -7.24 -6.34
CA PHE A 126 -0.68 -8.71 -6.24
C PHE A 126 -1.54 -9.21 -5.07
N VAL A 127 -2.23 -8.30 -4.40
CA VAL A 127 -3.29 -8.60 -3.43
C VAL A 127 -4.55 -7.85 -3.83
N THR A 128 -5.73 -8.40 -3.52
CA THR A 128 -6.98 -7.68 -3.77
C THR A 128 -7.11 -6.51 -2.80
N ARG A 129 -7.46 -5.33 -3.33
CA ARG A 129 -7.60 -4.06 -2.60
C ARG A 129 -8.88 -3.33 -3.02
N ILE A 130 -9.29 -2.37 -2.20
CA ILE A 130 -10.32 -1.37 -2.56
C ILE A 130 -9.60 -0.14 -3.10
N GLY A 131 -9.93 0.24 -4.33
CA GLY A 131 -9.46 1.46 -4.97
C GLY A 131 -10.59 2.46 -5.10
N ARG A 132 -10.23 3.72 -5.33
CA ARG A 132 -11.20 4.76 -5.64
C ARG A 132 -10.66 5.71 -6.68
N THR A 133 -11.54 6.22 -7.53
CA THR A 133 -11.24 7.26 -8.51
C THR A 133 -12.29 8.35 -8.46
N LYS A 134 -11.85 9.61 -8.57
CA LYS A 134 -12.75 10.74 -8.54
C LYS A 134 -13.30 11.03 -9.93
N ASP A 135 -14.60 10.90 -10.10
CA ASP A 135 -15.31 11.25 -11.31
C ASP A 135 -15.80 12.71 -11.26
N TYR A 136 -15.41 13.48 -12.27
CA TYR A 136 -15.81 14.87 -12.45
C TYR A 136 -16.93 15.06 -13.48
N GLY A 137 -17.52 13.96 -14.00
CA GLY A 137 -18.61 14.01 -14.99
C GLY A 137 -18.14 14.35 -16.41
N ARG A 138 -16.85 14.20 -16.70
CA ARG A 138 -16.25 14.53 -18.01
C ARG A 138 -16.05 13.27 -18.85
N GLY A 139 -16.12 13.44 -20.17
CA GLY A 139 -15.86 12.37 -21.14
C GLY A 139 -16.91 11.25 -21.15
N SER A 140 -16.82 10.37 -22.16
CA SER A 140 -17.69 9.19 -22.27
C SER A 140 -17.25 8.03 -21.38
N TYR A 141 -15.96 7.97 -21.04
CA TYR A 141 -15.37 6.95 -20.18
C TYR A 141 -14.65 7.60 -19.00
N LEU A 142 -14.73 6.94 -17.84
CA LEU A 142 -13.90 7.21 -16.68
C LEU A 142 -12.69 6.28 -16.71
N GLN A 143 -11.49 6.85 -16.82
CA GLN A 143 -10.25 6.11 -16.59
C GLN A 143 -10.07 5.91 -15.09
N LEU A 144 -9.97 4.67 -14.65
CA LEU A 144 -9.73 4.34 -13.24
C LEU A 144 -8.24 4.51 -12.91
N ASP A 145 -7.94 4.95 -11.69
CA ASP A 145 -6.57 5.18 -11.20
C ASP A 145 -5.81 3.87 -11.03
N HIS A 146 -6.53 2.77 -10.90
CA HIS A 146 -5.96 1.44 -10.80
C HIS A 146 -6.35 0.56 -11.98
N ASN A 147 -5.55 -0.48 -12.10
CA ASN A 147 -5.61 -1.51 -13.09
C ASN A 147 -6.12 -2.80 -12.45
N ASP A 148 -6.49 -3.76 -13.29
CA ASP A 148 -6.96 -5.09 -12.87
C ASP A 148 -8.21 -4.99 -11.98
N VAL A 149 -9.05 -4.01 -12.30
CA VAL A 149 -10.34 -3.80 -11.67
C VAL A 149 -11.27 -4.91 -12.12
N ARG A 150 -11.94 -5.55 -11.15
CA ARG A 150 -12.84 -6.68 -11.41
C ARG A 150 -14.29 -6.41 -11.04
N GLU A 151 -14.52 -5.45 -10.15
CA GLU A 151 -15.86 -5.16 -9.61
C GLU A 151 -15.95 -3.70 -9.19
N LEU A 152 -17.02 -3.03 -9.58
CA LEU A 152 -17.35 -1.67 -9.11
C LEU A 152 -18.24 -1.78 -7.88
N LEU A 153 -17.87 -1.09 -6.81
CA LEU A 153 -18.64 -1.04 -5.56
C LEU A 153 -19.63 0.13 -5.53
N THR A 154 -19.36 1.17 -6.31
CA THR A 154 -20.27 2.32 -6.48
C THR A 154 -21.30 2.03 -7.56
N GLU A 155 -22.58 2.10 -7.19
CA GLU A 155 -23.69 1.93 -8.13
C GLU A 155 -23.70 3.01 -9.23
N GLY A 156 -24.38 2.72 -10.34
CA GLY A 156 -24.55 3.65 -11.46
C GLY A 156 -23.34 3.77 -12.40
N TYR A 157 -22.35 2.88 -12.23
CA TYR A 157 -21.25 2.70 -13.15
C TYR A 157 -21.23 1.26 -13.68
N ARG A 158 -20.68 1.07 -14.87
CA ARG A 158 -20.42 -0.25 -15.47
C ARG A 158 -18.97 -0.33 -15.88
N LEU A 159 -18.35 -1.46 -15.59
CA LEU A 159 -16.98 -1.74 -16.00
C LEU A 159 -16.98 -2.14 -17.49
N GLU A 160 -16.19 -1.43 -18.30
CA GLU A 160 -16.01 -1.73 -19.75
C GLU A 160 -14.70 -2.47 -20.01
N SER A 161 -13.68 -2.21 -19.19
CA SER A 161 -12.43 -2.93 -19.15
C SER A 161 -11.89 -2.94 -17.72
N ASP A 162 -10.81 -3.66 -17.48
CA ASP A 162 -10.16 -3.74 -16.18
C ASP A 162 -9.50 -2.42 -15.69
N CYS A 163 -9.65 -1.31 -16.42
CA CYS A 163 -9.27 0.04 -15.98
C CYS A 163 -10.20 1.16 -16.47
N GLN A 164 -11.36 0.82 -17.05
CA GLN A 164 -12.30 1.82 -17.59
C GLN A 164 -13.74 1.50 -17.20
N ALA A 165 -14.49 2.55 -16.85
CA ALA A 165 -15.90 2.46 -16.54
C ALA A 165 -16.74 3.49 -17.32
N THR A 166 -18.00 3.15 -17.58
CA THR A 166 -19.01 4.07 -18.13
C THR A 166 -20.07 4.37 -17.08
N ARG A 167 -20.71 5.52 -17.22
CA ARG A 167 -21.83 5.93 -16.37
C ARG A 167 -23.11 5.28 -16.93
N THR A 168 -23.82 4.57 -16.08
CA THR A 168 -25.14 3.99 -16.41
C THR A 168 -26.29 4.76 -15.78
N ALA A 169 -26.01 5.60 -14.79
CA ALA A 169 -26.96 6.52 -14.17
C ALA A 169 -26.37 7.92 -14.02
N CYS A 170 -27.24 8.91 -13.80
CA CYS A 170 -26.83 10.28 -13.50
C CYS A 170 -26.59 10.44 -11.98
N HIS A 171 -25.42 10.93 -11.61
CA HIS A 171 -25.05 11.26 -10.23
C HIS A 171 -24.62 12.72 -10.12
N PRO A 172 -24.77 13.35 -8.94
CA PRO A 172 -24.13 14.63 -8.68
C PRO A 172 -22.62 14.48 -8.75
N PHE A 173 -21.95 15.44 -9.39
CA PHE A 173 -20.49 15.47 -9.54
C PHE A 173 -19.87 16.58 -8.67
N PRO A 174 -18.64 16.39 -8.16
CA PRO A 174 -17.81 15.20 -8.30
C PRO A 174 -18.26 14.04 -7.41
N CYS A 175 -17.99 12.80 -7.84
CA CYS A 175 -18.31 11.58 -7.11
C CYS A 175 -17.06 10.70 -6.95
N TRP A 176 -16.91 10.00 -5.82
CA TRP A 176 -15.91 8.96 -5.66
C TRP A 176 -16.47 7.62 -6.12
N VAL A 177 -15.81 7.00 -7.08
CA VAL A 177 -16.14 5.67 -7.60
C VAL A 177 -15.19 4.67 -6.96
N GLU A 178 -15.73 3.78 -6.13
CA GLU A 178 -15.01 2.71 -5.44
C GLU A 178 -15.10 1.40 -6.21
N TYR A 179 -14.05 0.58 -6.11
CA TYR A 179 -13.95 -0.68 -6.83
C TYR A 179 -12.95 -1.65 -6.21
N LEU A 180 -13.08 -2.94 -6.53
CA LEU A 180 -12.12 -3.98 -6.19
C LEU A 180 -11.11 -4.16 -7.33
N TYR A 181 -9.83 -4.18 -6.99
CA TYR A 181 -8.75 -4.36 -7.96
C TYR A 181 -7.61 -5.23 -7.39
N GLY A 182 -6.70 -5.65 -8.26
CA GLY A 182 -5.52 -6.43 -7.89
C GLY A 182 -5.73 -7.95 -7.88
N TYR A 183 -4.62 -8.67 -7.96
CA TYR A 183 -4.60 -10.13 -8.02
C TYR A 183 -4.76 -10.75 -6.63
N GLY A 184 -5.30 -11.96 -6.54
CA GLY A 184 -5.45 -12.67 -5.26
C GLY A 184 -4.20 -13.46 -4.84
N GLU A 185 -3.12 -13.35 -5.61
CA GLU A 185 -1.95 -14.21 -5.52
C GLU A 185 -0.66 -13.41 -5.75
N VAL A 186 0.34 -13.68 -4.91
CA VAL A 186 1.68 -13.10 -4.99
C VAL A 186 2.63 -14.16 -5.54
N PRO A 187 3.12 -14.04 -6.79
CA PRO A 187 4.11 -14.97 -7.33
C PRO A 187 5.37 -15.03 -6.47
N ALA A 188 6.00 -16.20 -6.38
CA ALA A 188 7.20 -16.39 -5.55
C ALA A 188 8.34 -15.42 -5.94
N GLN A 189 8.50 -15.14 -7.23
CA GLN A 189 9.49 -14.17 -7.73
C GLN A 189 9.19 -12.74 -7.26
N VAL A 190 7.92 -12.34 -7.24
CA VAL A 190 7.49 -11.02 -6.74
C VAL A 190 7.69 -10.94 -5.22
N SER A 191 7.36 -12.01 -4.49
CA SER A 191 7.62 -12.11 -3.05
C SER A 191 9.10 -11.95 -2.72
N ARG A 192 9.97 -12.66 -3.45
CA ARG A 192 11.44 -12.56 -3.31
C ARG A 192 11.96 -11.16 -3.67
N ALA A 193 11.48 -10.58 -4.76
CA ALA A 193 11.87 -9.22 -5.16
C ALA A 193 11.48 -8.18 -4.10
N ALA A 194 10.28 -8.32 -3.50
CA ALA A 194 9.84 -7.45 -2.41
C ALA A 194 10.72 -7.58 -1.17
N LEU A 195 11.09 -8.82 -0.81
CA LEU A 195 11.99 -9.10 0.30
C LEU A 195 13.38 -8.49 0.07
N GLU A 196 13.94 -8.68 -1.13
CA GLU A 196 15.24 -8.16 -1.52
C GLU A 196 15.28 -6.63 -1.54
N LEU A 197 14.23 -5.99 -2.07
CA LEU A 197 14.09 -4.53 -2.03
C LEU A 197 13.96 -4.00 -0.61
N ALA A 198 13.17 -4.66 0.25
CA ALA A 198 13.04 -4.26 1.65
C ALA A 198 14.38 -4.36 2.40
N ALA A 199 15.14 -5.44 2.19
CA ALA A 199 16.49 -5.58 2.74
C ALA A 199 17.43 -4.48 2.25
N TYR A 200 17.38 -4.14 0.96
CA TYR A 200 18.16 -3.03 0.41
C TYR A 200 17.81 -1.69 1.06
N MET A 201 16.52 -1.42 1.30
CA MET A 201 16.04 -0.19 1.94
C MET A 201 16.50 -0.04 3.39
N LEU A 202 16.74 -1.15 4.09
CA LEU A 202 17.23 -1.15 5.49
C LEU A 202 18.74 -0.93 5.59
N ARG A 203 19.50 -1.19 4.51
CA ARG A 203 20.95 -1.01 4.53
C ARG A 203 21.29 0.49 4.59
N PRO A 204 22.26 0.90 5.41
CA PRO A 204 22.71 2.28 5.45
C PRO A 204 23.15 2.75 4.05
N SER A 205 22.38 3.66 3.45
CA SER A 205 22.70 4.25 2.15
C SER A 205 22.55 5.76 2.22
N ASN A 206 23.54 6.49 1.68
CA ASN A 206 23.47 7.94 1.50
C ASN A 206 22.78 8.33 0.18
N ARG A 207 22.15 7.39 -0.52
CA ARG A 207 21.51 7.61 -1.82
C ARG A 207 20.00 7.39 -1.73
N PRO A 208 19.18 8.30 -2.29
CA PRO A 208 17.78 8.01 -2.56
C PRO A 208 17.66 6.76 -3.44
N ILE A 209 16.63 5.94 -3.20
CA ILE A 209 16.34 4.74 -3.98
C ILE A 209 16.09 5.15 -5.45
N GLY A 210 16.78 4.53 -6.41
CA GLY A 210 16.63 4.85 -7.83
C GLY A 210 17.38 6.12 -8.28
N ALA A 211 18.48 6.46 -7.61
CA ALA A 211 19.35 7.56 -8.00
C ALA A 211 20.43 7.09 -8.99
N THR A 212 20.17 7.24 -10.29
CA THR A 212 21.19 7.09 -11.34
C THR A 212 22.08 8.32 -11.39
N GLY A 213 23.39 8.15 -11.21
CA GLY A 213 24.38 9.21 -11.36
C GLY A 213 24.97 9.22 -12.77
N GLU A 214 24.72 10.28 -13.54
CA GLU A 214 25.44 10.53 -14.79
C GLU A 214 26.68 11.39 -14.47
N SER A 215 27.89 10.84 -14.66
CA SER A 215 29.13 11.62 -14.55
C SER A 215 29.39 12.31 -15.89
N THR A 216 29.21 13.63 -15.94
CA THR A 216 29.74 14.44 -17.06
C THR A 216 31.13 14.96 -16.69
N ASP A 217 32.01 15.09 -17.69
CA ASP A 217 33.42 15.52 -17.58
C ASP A 217 33.63 16.93 -16.98
N ALA A 218 32.56 17.60 -16.53
CA ALA A 218 32.56 18.96 -15.97
C ALA A 218 32.39 19.02 -14.44
N GLY A 219 32.47 17.89 -13.71
CA GLY A 219 32.55 17.90 -12.24
C GLY A 219 31.26 18.25 -11.48
N PHE A 220 30.10 18.24 -12.15
CA PHE A 220 28.79 18.37 -11.51
C PHE A 220 28.09 17.01 -11.46
N ILE A 221 27.79 16.52 -10.26
CA ILE A 221 26.93 15.35 -10.07
C ILE A 221 25.49 15.85 -10.08
N ARG A 222 24.75 15.54 -11.15
CA ARG A 222 23.30 15.74 -11.22
C ARG A 222 22.62 14.44 -10.81
N PHE A 223 21.87 14.47 -9.72
CA PHE A 223 21.02 13.35 -9.34
C PHE A 223 19.72 13.45 -10.13
N THR A 224 19.47 12.49 -11.02
CA THR A 224 18.20 12.35 -11.72
C THR A 224 17.51 11.12 -11.16
N THR A 225 16.29 11.28 -10.63
CA THR A 225 15.43 10.15 -10.25
C THR A 225 15.15 9.34 -11.51
N ALA A 226 15.53 8.06 -11.53
CA ALA A 226 15.59 7.28 -12.75
C ALA A 226 14.24 7.24 -13.48
N GLY A 227 14.27 7.72 -14.71
CA GLY A 227 13.41 7.27 -15.80
C GLY A 227 14.24 6.40 -16.74
N GLN A 228 13.63 5.33 -17.21
CA GLN A 228 14.02 4.46 -18.33
C GLN A 228 15.16 3.43 -18.14
N ASP A 229 16.01 3.53 -17.10
CA ASP A 229 16.98 2.47 -16.73
C ASP A 229 16.66 1.89 -15.32
N GLY A 230 15.69 0.97 -15.26
CA GLY A 230 15.31 0.24 -14.03
C GLY A 230 14.46 1.06 -13.04
N ALA A 231 13.39 0.45 -12.52
CA ALA A 231 12.55 1.05 -11.47
C ALA A 231 13.27 1.17 -10.12
N THR A 232 14.30 0.34 -9.93
CA THR A 232 15.10 0.21 -8.71
C THR A 232 16.57 -0.02 -9.08
N ASP A 233 17.48 0.12 -8.12
CA ASP A 233 18.90 -0.18 -8.29
C ASP A 233 19.23 -1.70 -8.23
N ILE A 234 18.21 -2.57 -8.24
CA ILE A 234 18.33 -4.02 -8.07
C ILE A 234 17.81 -4.72 -9.33
N PRO A 235 18.69 -5.33 -10.16
CA PRO A 235 18.30 -5.96 -11.42
C PRO A 235 17.22 -7.03 -11.27
N GLU A 236 17.29 -7.86 -10.23
CA GLU A 236 16.35 -8.94 -9.95
C GLU A 236 14.95 -8.41 -9.66
N VAL A 237 14.86 -7.27 -8.96
CA VAL A 237 13.59 -6.59 -8.66
C VAL A 237 13.00 -6.00 -9.92
N ASN A 238 13.83 -5.37 -10.77
CA ASN A 238 13.39 -4.83 -12.06
C ASN A 238 12.88 -5.94 -12.98
N ALA A 239 13.58 -7.09 -13.03
CA ALA A 239 13.15 -8.24 -13.82
C ALA A 239 11.79 -8.79 -13.35
N ALA A 240 11.56 -8.86 -12.04
CA ALA A 240 10.26 -9.27 -11.51
C ALA A 240 9.15 -8.25 -11.84
N ILE A 241 9.42 -6.95 -11.73
CA ILE A 241 8.48 -5.89 -12.11
C ILE A 241 8.14 -5.98 -13.60
N GLU A 242 9.13 -6.16 -14.46
CA GLU A 242 8.93 -6.27 -15.91
C GLU A 242 8.14 -7.53 -16.27
N GLN A 243 8.48 -8.68 -15.67
CA GLN A 243 7.84 -9.95 -15.98
C GLN A 243 6.38 -10.03 -15.52
N PHE A 244 6.06 -9.47 -14.34
CA PHE A 244 4.75 -9.61 -13.70
C PHE A 244 3.91 -8.32 -13.75
N GLY A 245 4.46 -7.23 -14.25
CA GLY A 245 3.77 -5.95 -14.43
C GLY A 245 2.81 -5.94 -15.61
N ARG A 246 1.93 -4.94 -15.64
CA ARG A 246 0.83 -4.82 -16.62
C ARG A 246 1.28 -4.54 -18.07
N GLY A 247 2.56 -4.25 -18.29
CA GLY A 247 3.17 -4.11 -19.63
C GLY A 247 3.75 -5.41 -20.21
N ALA A 248 3.78 -6.50 -19.42
CA ALA A 248 4.34 -7.77 -19.85
C ALA A 248 3.35 -8.52 -20.77
N ASN A 249 3.82 -8.95 -21.95
CA ASN A 249 3.14 -10.00 -22.70
C ASN A 249 3.31 -11.31 -21.92
N LEU A 250 2.36 -11.63 -21.03
CA LEU A 250 2.32 -12.92 -20.37
C LEU A 250 2.01 -14.00 -21.41
N VAL A 251 3.06 -14.68 -21.89
CA VAL A 251 2.93 -15.94 -22.61
C VAL A 251 2.80 -17.03 -21.54
N TRP A 252 1.58 -17.52 -21.35
CA TRP A 252 1.28 -18.70 -20.53
C TRP A 252 1.64 -19.97 -21.29
#